data_AF-A0A397SIX2-F1
#
_entry.id   AF-A0A397SIX2-F1
#
_cell.length_a   1.000
_cell.length_b   1.000
_cell.length_c   1.000
_cell.angle_alpha   90.00
_cell.angle_beta   90.00
_cell.angle_gamma   90.00
#
_symmetry.space_group_name_H-M   'P 1'
#
loop_
_entity.id
_entity.type
_entity.pdbx_description
1 polymer ?
#
loop_
_entity_poly.entity_id
_entity_poly.type
_entity_poly.pdbx_seq_one_letter_code
_entity_poly.pdbx_strand_id
1 'polypeptide(L)'
;MSNFVHRDFHSGNILFDENSSWKIGDLGLSQPVNNTSNNEIYGVIPYIAPEIFKGFAFSKESDVYCRERPKITEDTPECFANLIKSCWDPDPKKIPSIGQICNNFDSWNTFNRWYKKNDQVELKEIE
;
A
#
# COMPACT_ATOMS: atom_id res chain seq x y z
N MET A 1 0.41 2.48 -16.72
CA MET A 1 -0.61 2.09 -15.72
C MET A 1 -1.97 2.12 -16.38
N SER A 2 -2.72 1.03 -16.28
CA SER A 2 -4.10 0.94 -16.75
C SER A 2 -4.98 2.01 -16.08
N ASN A 3 -5.95 2.56 -16.82
CA ASN A 3 -6.91 3.55 -16.30
C ASN A 3 -8.15 2.86 -15.74
N PHE A 4 -7.94 2.05 -14.69
CA PHE A 4 -8.98 1.33 -13.99
C PHE A 4 -8.99 1.70 -12.51
N VAL A 5 -10.18 1.59 -11.91
CA VAL A 5 -10.43 1.60 -10.47
C VAL A 5 -10.90 0.21 -10.05
N HIS A 6 -10.45 -0.26 -8.89
CA HIS A 6 -10.76 -1.57 -8.33
C HIS A 6 -12.12 -1.59 -7.63
N ARG A 7 -12.43 -0.51 -6.89
CA ARG A 7 -13.67 -0.29 -6.11
C ARG A 7 -13.88 -1.21 -4.89
N ASP A 8 -12.91 -2.07 -4.62
CA ASP A 8 -12.90 -2.96 -3.44
C ASP A 8 -11.46 -3.33 -3.07
N PHE A 9 -10.57 -2.34 -3.09
CA PHE A 9 -9.17 -2.58 -2.78
C PHE A 9 -8.95 -2.63 -1.26
N HIS A 10 -8.59 -3.80 -0.73
CA HIS A 10 -8.27 -3.99 0.68
C HIS A 10 -7.29 -5.17 0.86
N SER A 11 -6.75 -5.32 2.07
CA SER A 11 -5.75 -6.37 2.39
C SER A 11 -6.25 -7.79 2.10
N GLY A 12 -7.54 -8.07 2.30
CA GLY A 12 -8.16 -9.36 1.92
C GLY A 12 -8.14 -9.68 0.41
N ASN A 13 -7.93 -8.68 -0.46
CA ASN A 13 -7.81 -8.85 -1.91
C ASN A 13 -6.35 -8.80 -2.38
N ILE A 14 -5.40 -8.81 -1.45
CA ILE A 14 -3.96 -8.94 -1.74
C ILE A 14 -3.57 -10.41 -1.57
N LEU A 15 -3.20 -11.05 -2.67
CA LEU A 15 -2.83 -12.45 -2.73
C LEU A 15 -1.30 -12.60 -2.79
N PHE A 16 -0.77 -13.67 -2.21
CA PHE A 16 0.65 -14.03 -2.30
C PHE A 16 0.79 -15.34 -3.07
N ASP A 17 1.53 -15.32 -4.18
CA ASP A 17 1.73 -16.50 -5.03
C ASP A 17 2.97 -17.32 -4.65
N GLU A 18 3.10 -18.52 -5.25
CA GLU A 18 4.22 -19.43 -5.03
C GLU A 18 5.57 -18.86 -5.49
N ASN A 19 5.57 -17.85 -6.36
CA ASN A 19 6.77 -17.14 -6.82
C ASN A 19 7.18 -16.02 -5.84
N SER A 20 6.60 -15.98 -4.65
CA SER A 20 6.80 -14.92 -3.66
C SER A 20 6.42 -13.53 -4.17
N SER A 21 5.43 -13.45 -5.07
CA SER A 21 4.93 -12.20 -5.66
C SER A 21 3.55 -11.86 -5.11
N TRP A 22 3.39 -10.60 -4.70
CA TRP A 22 2.08 -10.05 -4.32
C TRP A 22 1.25 -9.72 -5.57
N LYS A 23 -0.03 -10.09 -5.55
CA LYS A 23 -1.00 -9.86 -6.63
C LYS A 23 -2.26 -9.21 -6.06
N ILE A 24 -2.93 -8.42 -6.90
CA ILE A 24 -4.26 -7.88 -6.60
C ILE A 24 -5.28 -8.85 -7.20
N GLY A 25 -6.18 -9.37 -6.36
CA GLY A 25 -7.27 -10.28 -6.72
C GLY A 25 -8.63 -9.60 -6.79
N ASP A 26 -9.70 -10.38 -6.94
CA ASP A 26 -11.10 -9.94 -6.92
C ASP A 26 -11.44 -8.69 -7.75
N LEU A 27 -11.31 -8.82 -9.07
CA LEU A 27 -11.56 -7.74 -10.02
C LEU A 27 -13.04 -7.62 -10.44
N GLY A 28 -13.97 -8.29 -9.75
CA GLY A 28 -15.39 -8.36 -10.15
C GLY A 28 -16.10 -7.01 -10.19
N LEU A 29 -15.61 -6.04 -9.41
CA LEU A 29 -16.12 -4.68 -9.34
C LEU A 29 -15.29 -3.66 -10.14
N SER A 30 -14.17 -4.08 -10.73
CA SER A 30 -13.22 -3.18 -11.40
C SER A 30 -13.82 -2.53 -12.64
N GLN A 31 -13.57 -1.23 -12.83
CA GLN A 31 -14.10 -0.47 -13.97
C GLN A 31 -13.10 0.56 -14.51
N PRO A 32 -13.20 0.96 -15.78
CA PRO A 32 -12.46 2.10 -16.29
C PRO A 32 -12.83 3.37 -15.54
N VAL A 33 -11.85 4.24 -15.25
CA VAL A 33 -12.06 5.53 -14.53
C VAL A 33 -13.15 6.40 -15.19
N ASN A 34 -13.30 6.31 -16.51
CA ASN A 34 -14.26 7.12 -17.27
C ASN A 34 -15.69 6.56 -17.29
N ASN A 35 -15.94 5.44 -16.63
CA ASN A 35 -17.26 4.81 -16.64
C ASN A 35 -18.18 5.47 -15.62
N THR A 36 -19.19 6.21 -16.09
CA THR A 36 -20.18 6.92 -15.25
C THR A 36 -21.46 6.13 -15.00
N SER A 37 -21.53 4.89 -15.48
CA SER A 37 -22.80 4.16 -15.61
C SER A 37 -23.33 3.51 -14.33
N ASN A 38 -22.55 3.43 -13.23
CA ASN A 38 -23.05 2.79 -12.02
C ASN A 38 -22.39 3.28 -10.70
N ASN A 39 -23.01 4.27 -10.05
CA ASN A 39 -22.58 4.85 -8.77
C ASN A 39 -23.05 4.07 -7.53
N GLU A 40 -23.54 2.84 -7.72
CA GLU A 40 -23.85 1.96 -6.60
C GLU A 40 -22.59 1.74 -5.73
N ILE A 41 -22.77 1.81 -4.42
CA ILE A 41 -21.71 1.68 -3.44
C ILE A 41 -21.55 0.21 -3.10
N TYR A 42 -20.40 -0.33 -3.46
CA TYR A 42 -19.97 -1.70 -3.16
C TYR A 42 -18.66 -1.66 -2.38
N GLY A 43 -18.27 -2.81 -1.82
CA GLY A 43 -17.01 -3.01 -1.11
C GLY A 43 -17.12 -2.93 0.40
N VAL A 44 -15.96 -3.01 1.07
CA VAL A 44 -15.85 -3.10 2.52
C VAL A 44 -15.77 -1.70 3.15
N ILE A 45 -16.81 -1.29 3.91
CA ILE A 45 -17.04 0.09 4.40
C ILE A 45 -15.77 0.82 4.93
N PRO A 46 -14.92 0.22 5.79
CA PRO A 46 -13.69 0.87 6.26
C PRO A 46 -12.68 1.27 5.17
N TYR A 47 -12.76 0.68 3.97
CA TYR A 47 -11.90 0.96 2.82
C TYR A 47 -12.58 1.84 1.75
N ILE A 48 -13.81 2.28 1.99
CA ILE A 48 -14.53 3.17 1.06
C ILE A 48 -14.25 4.62 1.43
N ALA A 49 -13.73 5.39 0.48
CA ALA A 49 -13.45 6.81 0.67
C ALA A 49 -14.74 7.61 0.98
N PRO A 50 -14.70 8.59 1.92
CA PRO A 50 -15.89 9.31 2.39
C PRO A 50 -16.62 10.09 1.30
N GLU A 51 -15.92 10.52 0.25
CA GLU A 51 -16.50 11.18 -0.93
C GLU A 51 -17.43 10.27 -1.74
N ILE A 52 -17.22 8.95 -1.73
CA ILE A 52 -18.09 8.01 -2.45
C ILE A 52 -19.50 8.01 -1.85
N PHE A 53 -19.60 8.12 -0.51
CA PHE A 53 -20.89 8.27 0.18
C PHE A 53 -21.60 9.60 -0.11
N LYS A 54 -20.89 10.59 -0.67
CA LYS A 54 -21.47 11.86 -1.14
C LYS A 54 -21.86 11.82 -2.62
N GLY A 55 -21.74 10.66 -3.28
CA GLY A 55 -22.09 10.46 -4.67
C GLY A 55 -21.00 10.86 -5.67
N PHE A 56 -19.77 11.13 -5.22
CA PHE A 56 -18.64 11.32 -6.12
C PHE A 56 -18.26 9.98 -6.77
N ALA A 57 -17.73 10.04 -8.00
CA ALA A 57 -17.28 8.87 -8.72
C ALA A 57 -16.02 8.26 -8.09
N PHE A 58 -15.87 6.94 -8.21
CA PHE A 58 -14.63 6.25 -7.84
C PHE A 58 -13.45 6.77 -8.67
N SER A 59 -12.32 6.96 -8.01
CA SER A 59 -11.04 7.37 -8.59
C SER A 59 -9.91 6.48 -8.08
N LYS A 60 -8.72 6.61 -8.68
CA LYS A 60 -7.54 5.87 -8.21
C LYS A 60 -7.16 6.24 -6.78
N GLU A 61 -7.38 7.50 -6.41
CA GLU A 61 -7.16 8.01 -5.06
C GLU A 61 -8.15 7.38 -4.07
N SER A 62 -9.41 7.19 -4.48
CA SER A 62 -10.41 6.52 -3.65
C SER A 62 -10.08 5.05 -3.37
N ASP A 63 -9.41 4.35 -4.31
CA ASP A 63 -8.94 2.96 -4.09
C ASP A 63 -7.80 2.88 -3.05
N VAL A 64 -7.05 3.96 -2.85
CA VAL A 64 -5.94 4.00 -1.87
C VAL A 64 -6.45 4.38 -0.48
N TYR A 65 -7.68 4.85 -0.36
CA TYR A 65 -8.25 5.24 0.92
C TYR A 65 -8.33 4.05 1.88
N CYS A 66 -7.91 4.27 3.12
CA CYS A 66 -8.09 3.34 4.21
C CYS A 66 -8.41 4.10 5.49
N ARG A 67 -9.54 3.79 6.11
CA ARG A 67 -9.93 4.38 7.41
C ARG A 67 -9.15 3.76 8.56
N GLU A 68 -8.78 2.50 8.45
CA GLU A 68 -8.10 1.78 9.51
C GLU A 68 -6.60 2.08 9.51
N ARG A 69 -6.13 2.63 10.63
CA ARG A 69 -4.72 2.94 10.84
C ARG A 69 -4.15 1.97 11.87
N PRO A 70 -3.15 1.14 11.55
CA PRO A 70 -2.49 0.28 12.52
C PRO A 70 -1.98 1.08 13.73
N LYS A 71 -2.04 0.49 14.92
CA LYS A 71 -1.39 1.05 16.10
C LYS A 71 0.12 0.88 15.94
N ILE A 72 0.85 1.99 15.93
CA ILE A 72 2.33 1.97 15.96
C ILE A 72 2.74 1.75 17.42
N THR A 73 3.50 0.69 17.65
CA THR A 73 4.01 0.27 18.96
C THR A 73 5.51 0.53 19.07
N GLU A 74 6.06 0.46 20.28
CA GLU A 74 7.47 0.79 20.56
C GLU A 74 8.49 -0.16 19.91
N ASP A 75 8.05 -1.37 19.55
CA ASP A 75 8.82 -2.37 18.80
C ASP A 75 8.85 -2.12 17.29
N THR A 76 8.05 -1.16 16.78
CA THR A 76 8.07 -0.79 15.36
C THR A 76 9.36 -0.02 15.05
N PRO A 77 10.21 -0.51 14.12
CA PRO A 77 11.42 0.24 13.74
C PRO A 77 11.08 1.64 13.24
N GLU A 78 11.90 2.62 13.62
CA GLU A 78 11.62 4.04 13.39
C GLU A 78 11.41 4.38 11.91
N CYS A 79 12.16 3.74 11.00
CA CYS A 79 12.00 3.93 9.56
C CYS A 79 10.61 3.50 9.05
N PHE A 80 10.05 2.40 9.57
CA PHE A 80 8.69 1.97 9.24
C PHE A 80 7.65 2.90 9.88
N ALA A 81 7.84 3.26 11.16
CA ALA A 81 6.92 4.18 11.84
C ALA A 81 6.82 5.54 11.12
N ASN A 82 7.94 6.08 10.66
CA ASN A 82 7.98 7.34 9.93
C ASN A 82 7.33 7.24 8.55
N LEU A 83 7.52 6.13 7.82
CA LEU A 83 6.85 5.89 6.55
C LEU A 83 5.34 5.72 6.73
N ILE A 84 4.90 4.94 7.72
CA ILE A 84 3.47 4.75 8.01
C ILE A 84 2.81 6.09 8.35
N LYS A 85 3.47 6.93 9.16
CA LYS A 85 2.98 8.28 9.50
C LYS A 85 2.89 9.19 8.28
N SER A 86 3.84 9.16 7.35
CA SER A 86 3.79 10.00 6.14
C SER A 86 2.65 9.59 5.19
N CYS A 87 2.30 8.30 5.15
CA CYS A 87 1.12 7.82 4.44
C CYS A 87 -0.21 8.35 5.02
N TRP A 88 -0.21 8.90 6.23
CA TRP A 88 -1.39 9.44 6.91
C TRP A 88 -1.40 10.96 7.03
N ASP A 89 -0.52 11.66 6.30
CA ASP A 89 -0.50 13.12 6.31
C ASP A 89 -1.87 13.66 5.85
N PRO A 90 -2.48 14.60 6.59
CA PRO A 90 -3.76 15.18 6.19
C PRO A 90 -3.68 16.01 4.89
N ASP A 91 -2.49 16.44 4.48
CA ASP A 91 -2.26 17.08 3.18
C ASP A 91 -1.97 16.01 2.11
N PRO A 92 -2.87 15.80 1.13
CA PRO A 92 -2.68 14.78 0.09
C PRO A 92 -1.39 14.96 -0.71
N LYS A 93 -0.82 16.17 -0.77
CA LYS A 93 0.43 16.44 -1.49
C LYS A 93 1.68 15.93 -0.76
N LYS A 94 1.55 15.63 0.54
CA LYS A 94 2.65 15.11 1.38
C LYS A 94 2.62 13.60 1.51
N ILE A 95 1.50 12.97 1.19
CA ILE A 95 1.39 11.51 1.13
C ILE A 95 2.35 11.02 0.04
N PRO A 96 3.27 10.09 0.35
CA PRO A 96 4.20 9.56 -0.65
C PRO A 96 3.44 8.80 -1.73
N SER A 97 3.88 8.97 -2.98
CA SER A 97 3.43 8.13 -4.08
C SER A 97 3.85 6.68 -3.87
N ILE A 98 3.13 5.74 -4.49
CA ILE A 98 3.48 4.31 -4.44
C ILE A 98 4.93 4.06 -4.90
N GLY A 99 5.42 4.82 -5.88
CA GLY A 99 6.81 4.73 -6.34
C GLY A 99 7.82 5.13 -5.25
N GLN A 100 7.54 6.19 -4.49
CA GLN A 100 8.38 6.59 -3.35
C GLN A 100 8.37 5.55 -2.24
N ILE A 101 7.20 4.96 -1.95
CA ILE A 101 7.06 3.87 -0.98
C ILE A 101 7.91 2.67 -1.42
N CYS A 102 7.78 2.22 -2.67
CA CYS A 102 8.58 1.13 -3.23
C CYS A 102 10.10 1.41 -3.13
N ASN A 103 10.54 2.60 -3.49
CA ASN A 103 11.95 2.98 -3.42
C ASN A 103 12.52 2.89 -1.98
N ASN A 104 11.72 3.26 -0.97
CA ASN A 104 12.13 3.10 0.43
C ASN A 104 12.33 1.62 0.78
N PHE A 105 11.36 0.77 0.44
CA PHE A 105 11.48 -0.67 0.68
C PHE A 105 12.65 -1.31 -0.05
N ASP A 106 12.89 -0.95 -1.31
CA ASP A 106 14.03 -1.45 -2.09
C ASP A 106 15.37 -1.04 -1.48
N SER A 107 15.46 0.20 -1.00
CA SER A 107 16.64 0.73 -0.30
C SER A 107 16.89 -0.03 1.01
N TRP A 108 15.85 -0.23 1.83
CA TRP A 108 15.96 -0.99 3.07
C TRP A 108 16.30 -2.46 2.83
N ASN A 109 15.69 -3.10 1.83
CA ASN A 109 16.01 -4.47 1.44
C ASN A 109 17.46 -4.60 0.96
N THR A 110 17.98 -3.59 0.26
CA THR A 110 19.38 -3.56 -0.19
C THR A 110 20.32 -3.39 0.99
N PHE A 111 20.03 -2.46 1.90
CA PHE A 111 20.80 -2.26 3.13
C PHE A 111 20.81 -3.51 4.00
N ASN A 112 19.65 -4.14 4.23
CA ASN A 112 19.54 -5.37 5.02
C ASN A 112 20.33 -6.53 4.41
N ARG A 113 20.33 -6.67 3.07
CA ARG A 113 21.15 -7.67 2.38
C ARG A 113 22.64 -7.39 2.54
N TRP A 114 23.05 -6.12 2.44
CA TRP A 114 24.43 -5.72 2.69
C TRP A 114 24.85 -6.00 4.13
N TYR A 115 24.05 -5.59 5.11
CA TYR A 115 24.34 -5.79 6.53
C TYR A 115 24.53 -7.27 6.85
N LYS A 116 23.59 -8.14 6.45
CA LYS A 116 23.70 -9.60 6.65
C LYS A 116 24.93 -10.20 6.00
N LYS A 117 25.34 -9.69 4.83
CA LYS A 117 26.54 -10.19 4.14
C LYS A 117 27.81 -9.83 4.89
N ASN A 118 27.93 -8.61 5.42
CA ASN A 118 29.16 -8.14 6.08
C ASN A 118 29.26 -8.63 7.54
N ASP A 119 28.14 -8.77 8.25
CA ASP A 119 28.09 -9.38 9.59
C ASP A 119 28.54 -10.86 9.56
N GLN A 120 28.25 -11.59 8.47
CA GLN A 120 28.77 -12.95 8.24
C GLN A 120 30.23 -13.01 7.77
N VAL A 121 30.80 -11.90 7.30
CA VAL A 121 32.23 -11.84 6.93
C VAL A 121 33.06 -11.60 8.19
N GLU A 122 32.63 -10.73 9.10
CA GLU A 122 33.32 -10.51 10.36
C GLU A 122 33.42 -11.78 11.22
N LEU A 123 32.39 -12.63 11.28
CA LEU A 123 32.46 -13.92 12.00
C LEU A 123 33.45 -14.94 11.40
N LYS A 124 33.79 -14.82 10.10
CA LYS A 124 34.70 -15.74 9.40
C LYS A 124 36.17 -15.30 9.45
N GLU A 125 36.46 -14.07 9.86
CA GLU A 125 37.83 -13.55 10.01
C GLU A 125 38.41 -13.78 11.42
N ILE A 126 37.61 -14.37 12.32
CA ILE A 126 37.96 -14.64 13.73
C ILE A 126 38.15 -16.16 13.97
N GLU A 127 38.04 -17.01 12.94
CA GLU A 127 38.39 -18.44 12.94
C GLU A 127 39.70 -18.69 12.17
#